data_AF-A0A837JD31-F1
#
_entry.id   AF-A0A837JD31-F1
#
_cell.length_a   1.000
_cell.length_b   1.000
_cell.length_c   1.000
_cell.angle_alpha   90.00
_cell.angle_beta   90.00
_cell.angle_gamma   90.00
#
_symmetry.space_group_name_H-M   'P 1'
#
loop_
_entity.id
_entity.type
_entity.pdbx_description
1 polymer ?
#
loop_
_entity_poly.entity_id
_entity_poly.type
_entity_poly.pdbx_seq_one_letter_code
_entity_poly.pdbx_strand_id
1 'polypeptide(L)' 'MFEILILSNNSEKLSDILKLLHKIVEKEYIDKDIFNYFLKSEIFREYMNKYLKLEQIDIDDIDEYIIKN' A
#
# COMPACT_ATOMS: atom_id res chain seq x y z
N MET A 1 9.71 2.96 6.22
CA MET A 1 8.53 2.43 6.95
C MET A 1 7.62 1.61 6.03
N PHE A 2 7.08 2.18 4.94
CA PHE A 2 6.21 1.43 4.00
C PHE A 2 6.85 0.14 3.47
N GLU A 3 8.12 0.18 3.09
CA GLU A 3 8.84 -1.02 2.62
C GLU A 3 8.80 -2.16 3.63
N ILE A 4 9.06 -1.86 4.91
CA ILE A 4 9.03 -2.84 6.01
C ILE A 4 7.62 -3.40 6.17
N LEU A 5 6.59 -2.54 6.13
CA LEU A 5 5.19 -2.97 6.27
C LEU A 5 4.77 -3.91 5.13
N ILE A 6 5.17 -3.61 3.89
CA ILE A 6 4.90 -4.46 2.73
C ILE A 6 5.66 -5.79 2.85
N LEU A 7 6.96 -5.72 3.18
CA LEU A 7 7.79 -6.91 3.34
C LEU A 7 7.27 -7.85 4.44
N SER A 8 6.85 -7.31 5.57
CA SER A 8 6.32 -8.10 6.70
C SER A 8 4.94 -8.70 6.43
N ASN A 9 4.25 -8.30 5.35
CA ASN A 9 2.94 -8.83 4.96
C ASN A 9 2.97 -9.42 3.54
N ASN A 10 4.14 -9.81 3.04
CA ASN A 10 4.30 -10.28 1.67
C ASN A 10 3.69 -11.68 1.39
N SER A 11 3.07 -12.31 2.38
CA SER A 11 2.20 -13.49 2.20
C SER A 11 0.77 -13.13 1.80
N GLU A 12 0.36 -11.89 2.05
CA GLU A 12 -1.01 -11.43 1.84
C GLU A 12 -1.24 -10.94 0.40
N LYS A 13 -2.51 -10.70 0.07
CA LYS A 13 -2.88 -10.01 -1.18
C LYS A 13 -2.64 -8.51 -1.04
N LEU A 14 -2.39 -7.84 -2.17
CA LEU A 14 -2.18 -6.40 -2.19
C LEU A 14 -3.36 -5.64 -1.58
N SER A 15 -4.60 -6.07 -1.87
CA SER A 15 -5.79 -5.42 -1.34
C SER A 15 -5.84 -5.46 0.19
N ASP A 16 -5.33 -6.51 0.81
CA ASP A 16 -5.29 -6.66 2.27
C ASP A 16 -4.14 -5.88 2.91
N ILE A 17 -2.99 -5.80 2.25
CA ILE A 17 -1.87 -4.93 2.67
C ILE A 17 -2.33 -3.46 2.64
N LEU A 18 -3.03 -3.02 1.60
CA LEU A 18 -3.55 -1.66 1.51
C LEU A 18 -4.58 -1.39 2.61
N LYS A 19 -5.53 -2.31 2.87
CA LYS A 19 -6.48 -2.18 4.01
C LYS A 19 -5.75 -2.02 5.35
N LEU A 20 -4.65 -2.74 5.57
CA LEU A 20 -3.82 -2.56 6.77
C LEU A 20 -3.20 -1.17 6.80
N LEU A 21 -2.60 -0.70 5.71
CA LEU A 21 -2.01 0.64 5.62
C LEU A 21 -3.06 1.74 5.86
N HIS A 22 -4.27 1.61 5.33
CA HIS A 22 -5.39 2.51 5.62
C HIS A 22 -5.67 2.61 7.12
N LYS A 23 -5.74 1.48 7.84
CA LYS A 23 -5.94 1.48 9.30
C LYS A 23 -4.81 2.17 10.07
N ILE A 24 -3.59 2.15 9.53
CA ILE A 24 -2.44 2.85 10.12
C ILE A 24 -2.60 4.37 9.93
N VAL A 25 -3.10 4.81 8.77
CA VAL A 25 -3.43 6.21 8.50
C VAL A 25 -4.61 6.68 9.35
N GLU A 26 -5.67 5.88 9.47
CA GLU A 26 -6.84 6.18 10.32
C GLU A 26 -6.46 6.36 11.79
N LYS A 27 -5.41 5.67 12.25
CA LYS A 27 -4.86 5.80 13.61
C LYS A 27 -3.83 6.93 13.74
N GLU A 28 -3.68 7.75 12.69
CA GLU A 28 -2.78 8.91 12.65
C GLU A 28 -1.29 8.57 12.84
N TYR A 29 -0.88 7.31 12.66
CA TYR A 29 0.54 6.94 12.67
C TYR A 29 1.26 7.34 11.39
N ILE A 30 0.51 7.52 10.31
CA ILE A 30 0.98 7.98 9.00
C ILE A 30 0.02 9.06 8.54
N ASP A 31 0.56 10.20 8.13
CA ASP A 31 -0.24 11.27 7.55
C ASP A 31 -0.83 10.83 6.19
N LYS A 32 -2.09 11.19 5.96
CA LYS A 32 -2.84 10.79 4.75
C LYS A 32 -2.20 11.31 3.46
N ASP A 33 -1.62 12.50 3.47
CA ASP A 33 -1.00 13.08 2.28
C ASP A 33 0.31 12.35 1.97
N ILE A 34 1.05 11.93 3.01
CA ILE A 34 2.22 11.06 2.86
C ILE A 34 1.82 9.70 2.27
N PHE A 35 0.73 9.10 2.77
CA PHE A 35 0.23 7.82 2.25
C PHE A 35 -0.22 7.94 0.78
N ASN A 36 -1.02 8.95 0.45
CA ASN A 36 -1.46 9.20 -0.92
C ASN A 36 -0.29 9.48 -1.86
N TYR A 37 0.72 10.23 -1.41
CA TYR A 37 1.94 10.46 -2.19
C TYR A 37 2.70 9.16 -2.44
N PHE A 38 2.79 8.30 -1.42
CA PHE A 38 3.41 6.98 -1.56
C PHE A 38 2.68 6.12 -2.61
N LEU A 39 1.35 6.01 -2.55
CA LEU A 39 0.59 5.22 -3.52
C LEU A 39 0.75 5.69 -4.97
N LYS A 40 0.94 7.00 -5.17
CA LYS A 40 1.17 7.60 -6.50
C LYS A 40 2.62 7.57 -6.96
N SER A 41 3.53 7.11 -6.11
CA SER A 41 4.96 7.12 -6.40
C SER A 41 5.40 5.88 -7.16
N GLU A 42 6.45 6.02 -7.98
CA GLU A 42 7.13 4.86 -8.57
C GLU A 42 7.68 3.89 -7.51
N ILE A 43 8.01 4.39 -6.31
CA ILE A 43 8.51 3.56 -5.20
C ILE A 43 7.47 2.52 -4.79
N PHE A 44 6.18 2.86 -4.76
CA PHE A 44 5.12 1.89 -4.47
C PHE A 44 5.13 0.77 -5.52
N ARG A 45 5.17 1.12 -6.80
CA ARG A 45 5.24 0.16 -7.91
C ARG A 45 6.48 -0.73 -7.82
N GLU A 46 7.64 -0.15 -7.48
CA GLU A 46 8.88 -0.91 -7.26
C GLU A 46 8.72 -1.92 -6.13
N TYR A 47 8.13 -1.54 -5.00
CA TYR A 47 7.90 -2.46 -3.87
C TYR A 47 6.93 -3.57 -4.22
N MET A 48 5.86 -3.30 -4.96
CA MET A 48 4.93 -4.34 -5.40
C MET A 48 5.63 -5.38 -6.26
N ASN A 49 6.40 -4.93 -7.25
CA ASN A 49 7.15 -5.82 -8.13
C ASN A 49 8.27 -6.59 -7.42
N LYS A 50 8.86 -6.00 -6.37
CA LYS A 50 9.97 -6.60 -5.62
C LYS A 50 9.51 -7.62 -4.59
N TYR A 51 8.37 -7.38 -3.94
CA TYR A 51 7.97 -8.13 -2.75
C TYR A 51 6.73 -9.01 -2.94
N LEU A 52 5.90 -8.75 -3.95
CA LEU A 52 4.70 -9.52 -4.22
C LEU A 52 4.83 -10.30 -5.52
N LYS A 53 4.17 -11.46 -5.56
CA LYS A 53 3.97 -12.21 -6.81
C LYS A 53 2.78 -11.65 -7.59
N LEU A 54 2.73 -11.92 -8.89
CA LEU A 54 1.64 -11.47 -9.76
C LEU A 54 0.27 -11.94 -9.25
N GLU A 55 0.16 -13.18 -8.76
CA GLU A 55 -1.09 -13.71 -8.21
C GLU A 55 -1.57 -13.02 -6.91
N GLN A 56 -0.71 -12.24 -6.26
CA GLN A 56 -1.05 -11.47 -5.07
C GLN A 56 -1.50 -10.03 -5.41
N ILE A 57 -1.23 -9.56 -6.63
CA ILE A 57 -1.65 -8.24 -7.10
C ILE A 57 -3.10 -8.39 -7.61
N ASP A 58 -4.05 -8.30 -6.68
CA ASP A 58 -5.48 -8.53 -6.90
C ASP A 58 -6.29 -7.24 -7.10
N ILE A 59 -5.64 -6.17 -7.55
CA ILE A 59 -6.22 -4.85 -7.70
C ILE A 59 -5.90 -4.32 -9.10
N ASP A 60 -6.94 -3.87 -9.79
CA ASP A 60 -6.83 -3.28 -11.13
C ASP A 60 -6.62 -1.76 -11.09
N ASP A 61 -7.18 -1.08 -10.08
CA ASP A 61 -7.10 0.38 -9.92
C ASP A 61 -6.67 0.78 -8.50
N ILE A 62 -5.49 1.41 -8.40
CA ILE A 62 -4.95 1.88 -7.12
C ILE A 62 -5.65 3.15 -6.61
N ASP A 63 -6.32 3.90 -7.49
CA ASP A 63 -6.98 5.16 -7.11
C ASP A 63 -8.19 4.93 -6.18
N GLU A 64 -8.73 3.70 -6.14
CA GLU A 64 -9.75 3.28 -5.17
C GLU A 64 -9.25 3.35 -3.72
N TYR A 65 -7.94 3.33 -3.51
CA TYR A 65 -7.27 3.37 -2.20
C TYR A 65 -6.73 4.76 -1.83
N ILE A 66 -6.94 5.78 -2.67
CA ILE A 66 -6.57 7.15 -2.33
C ILE A 66 -7.58 7.74 -1.35
N ILE A 67 -7.09 8.28 -0.23
CA ILE A 67 -7.92 8.93 0.79
C ILE A 67 -8.25 10.35 0.32
N LYS A 68 -9.53 10.62 0.04
CA LYS A 68 -10.01 11.95 -0.37
C LYS A 68 -10.30 12.83 0.85
N ASN A 69 -10.09 14.13 0.69
CA ASN A 69 -10.43 15.17 1.68
C ASN A 69 -11.90 15.56 1.62
#